data_AF-H0SCC5-F1
#
_entry.id   AF-H0SCC5-F1
#
_cell.length_a   1.000
_cell.length_b   1.000
_cell.length_c   1.000
_cell.angle_alpha   90.00
_cell.angle_beta   90.00
_cell.angle_gamma   90.00
#
_symmetry.space_group_name_H-M   'P 1'
#
loop_
_entity.id
_entity.type
_entity.pdbx_description
1 polymer ?
#
loop_
_entity_poly.entity_id
_entity_poly.type
_entity_poly.pdbx_seq_one_letter_code
_entity_poly.pdbx_strand_id
1 'polypeptide(L)' 'MEVDYRKKRRRRVKQTLSLGERLLQTAHAAREAAKQMPPGADQVQLLARAREAEAIAQLEAFLRGPTRYPPRRP' A
#
# COMPACT_ATOMS: atom_id res chain seq x y z
N MET A 1 -25.47 19.77 26.02
CA MET A 1 -24.88 19.16 24.81
C MET A 1 -24.14 17.91 25.25
N GLU A 2 -24.73 16.73 25.05
CA GLU A 2 -24.10 15.44 25.38
C GLU A 2 -23.09 15.11 24.28
N VAL A 3 -21.80 15.12 24.61
CA VAL A 3 -20.74 14.77 23.66
C VAL A 3 -20.57 13.26 23.69
N ASP A 4 -21.07 12.59 22.66
CA ASP A 4 -21.08 11.14 22.52
C ASP A 4 -19.63 10.60 22.45
N TYR A 5 -19.08 10.24 23.60
CA TYR A 5 -17.70 9.74 23.76
C TYR A 5 -17.63 8.26 23.37
N ARG A 6 -18.09 7.91 22.16
CA ARG A 6 -17.94 6.55 21.63
C ARG A 6 -16.45 6.25 21.45
N LYS A 7 -15.91 5.50 22.41
CA LYS A 7 -14.54 4.96 22.39
C LYS A 7 -14.28 4.35 21.01
N LYS A 8 -13.51 5.05 20.17
CA LYS A 8 -13.29 4.70 18.76
C LYS A 8 -12.66 3.31 18.70
N ARG A 9 -13.43 2.31 18.26
CA ARG A 9 -12.97 0.92 18.17
C ARG A 9 -11.94 0.79 17.06
N ARG A 10 -10.71 0.41 17.40
CA ARG A 10 -9.65 0.17 16.41
C ARG A 10 -10.02 -1.04 15.55
N ARG A 11 -10.06 -0.87 14.23
CA ARG A 11 -10.22 -1.99 13.29
C ARG A 11 -8.89 -2.73 13.19
N ARG A 12 -8.75 -3.85 13.91
CA ARG A 12 -7.59 -4.73 13.83
C ARG A 12 -7.81 -5.71 12.68
N VAL A 13 -7.09 -5.53 11.58
CA VAL A 13 -7.08 -6.46 10.45
C VAL A 13 -5.80 -7.28 10.52
N LYS A 14 -5.91 -8.61 10.47
CA LYS A 14 -4.75 -9.48 10.31
C LYS A 14 -4.35 -9.46 8.83
N GLN A 15 -3.16 -8.98 8.55
CA GLN A 15 -2.56 -9.05 7.21
C GLN A 15 -1.92 -10.43 7.08
N THR A 16 -2.49 -11.30 6.23
CA THR A 16 -1.94 -12.63 5.94
C THR A 16 -0.83 -12.58 4.89
N LEU A 17 -0.90 -11.57 4.02
CA LEU A 17 0.10 -11.28 3.00
C LEU A 17 1.09 -10.23 3.51
N SER A 18 2.33 -10.33 3.03
CA SER A 18 3.35 -9.32 3.27
C SER A 18 2.93 -7.96 2.70
N LEU A 19 3.57 -6.89 3.18
CA LEU A 19 3.31 -5.55 2.66
C LEU A 19 3.61 -5.45 1.16
N GLY A 20 4.76 -5.96 0.71
CA GLY A 20 5.13 -6.02 -0.72
C GLY A 20 4.09 -6.74 -1.59
N GLU A 21 3.62 -7.92 -1.19
CA GLU A 21 2.59 -8.66 -1.94
C GLU A 21 1.29 -7.87 -2.08
N ARG A 22 0.85 -7.19 -1.02
CA ARG A 22 -0.38 -6.38 -1.06
C ARG A 22 -0.22 -5.14 -1.93
N LEU A 23 0.96 -4.53 -1.95
CA LEU A 23 1.26 -3.40 -2.84
C LEU A 23 1.23 -3.85 -4.31
N LEU A 24 1.83 -5.00 -4.62
CA LEU A 24 1.76 -5.58 -5.98
C LEU A 24 0.32 -5.92 -6.39
N GLN A 25 -0.47 -6.54 -5.50
CA GLN A 25 -1.90 -6.77 -5.76
C GLN A 25 -2.66 -5.48 -6.04
N THR A 26 -2.36 -4.40 -5.30
CA THR A 26 -2.96 -3.09 -5.51
C THR A 26 -2.58 -2.52 -6.87
N ALA A 27 -1.31 -2.64 -7.27
CA ALA A 27 -0.82 -2.21 -8.57
C ALA A 27 -1.52 -2.96 -9.72
N HIS A 28 -1.63 -4.28 -9.61
CA HIS A 28 -2.33 -5.11 -10.59
C HIS A 28 -3.80 -4.72 -10.70
N ALA A 29 -4.52 -4.62 -9.57
CA ALA A 29 -5.92 -4.22 -9.56
C ALA A 29 -6.13 -2.83 -10.19
N ALA A 30 -5.25 -1.87 -9.89
CA ALA A 30 -5.33 -0.53 -10.46
C ALA A 30 -5.08 -0.52 -11.98
N ARG A 31 -4.15 -1.34 -12.49
CA ARG A 31 -3.95 -1.51 -13.94
C ARG A 31 -5.13 -2.17 -14.62
N GLU A 32 -5.68 -3.23 -14.05
CA GLU A 32 -6.86 -3.89 -14.62
C GLU A 32 -8.07 -2.94 -14.63
N ALA A 33 -8.26 -2.14 -13.58
CA ALA A 33 -9.29 -1.11 -13.57
C ALA A 33 -9.04 -0.03 -14.64
N ALA A 34 -7.80 0.42 -14.80
CA ALA A 34 -7.43 1.40 -15.83
C ALA A 34 -7.69 0.89 -17.25
N LYS A 35 -7.48 -0.41 -17.52
CA LYS A 35 -7.77 -1.01 -18.84
C LYS A 35 -9.25 -0.98 -19.21
N GLN A 36 -10.13 -1.05 -18.22
CA GLN A 36 -11.59 -1.01 -18.43
C GLN A 36 -12.14 0.42 -18.53
N MET A 37 -11.33 1.43 -18.19
CA MET A 37 -11.75 2.83 -18.25
C MET A 37 -11.53 3.44 -19.63
N PRO A 38 -12.41 4.36 -20.06
CA PRO A 38 -12.13 5.20 -21.22
C PRO A 38 -10.91 6.10 -20.95
N PRO A 39 -10.21 6.53 -22.01
CA PRO A 39 -9.11 7.47 -21.86
C PRO A 39 -9.60 8.78 -21.22
N GLY A 40 -8.95 9.17 -20.14
CA GLY A 40 -9.34 10.35 -19.36
C GLY A 40 -8.60 10.46 -18.03
N ALA A 41 -8.97 11.48 -17.25
CA ALA A 41 -8.31 11.79 -15.97
C ALA A 41 -8.35 10.61 -14.98
N ASP A 42 -9.48 9.90 -14.92
CA ASP A 42 -9.67 8.77 -14.02
C ASP A 42 -8.76 7.58 -14.37
N GLN A 43 -8.63 7.26 -15.67
CA GLN A 43 -7.69 6.24 -16.14
C GLN A 43 -6.26 6.61 -15.78
N VAL A 44 -5.87 7.88 -15.97
CA VAL A 44 -4.53 8.37 -15.62
C VAL A 44 -4.28 8.26 -14.12
N GLN A 45 -5.26 8.59 -13.27
CA GLN A 45 -5.14 8.45 -11.82
C GLN A 45 -4.96 6.98 -11.39
N LEU A 46 -5.71 6.05 -12.00
CA LEU A 46 -5.53 4.62 -11.73
C LEU A 46 -4.14 4.13 -12.13
N LEU A 47 -3.63 4.56 -13.29
CA LEU A 47 -2.27 4.23 -13.72
C LEU A 47 -1.20 4.85 -12.82
N ALA A 48 -1.40 6.08 -12.33
CA ALA A 48 -0.51 6.72 -11.37
C ALA A 48 -0.45 5.93 -10.06
N ARG A 49 -1.61 5.56 -9.50
CA ARG A 49 -1.68 4.71 -8.30
C ARG A 49 -0.99 3.36 -8.48
N ALA A 50 -1.12 2.75 -9.67
CA ALA A 50 -0.43 1.50 -9.95
C ALA A 50 1.10 1.66 -9.89
N ARG A 51 1.62 2.72 -10.54
CA ARG A 51 3.06 3.03 -10.53
C ARG A 51 3.58 3.34 -9.14
N GLU A 52 2.82 4.11 -8.35
CA GLU A 52 3.16 4.40 -6.95
C GLU A 52 3.25 3.12 -6.12
N ALA A 53 2.27 2.23 -6.23
CA ALA A 53 2.27 0.97 -5.51
C ALA A 53 3.46 0.07 -5.87
N GLU A 54 3.85 0.01 -7.15
CA GLU A 54 5.06 -0.70 -7.60
C GLU A 54 6.34 -0.08 -7.04
N ALA A 55 6.46 1.25 -7.10
CA ALA A 55 7.62 1.96 -6.56
C ALA A 55 7.77 1.74 -5.05
N ILE A 56 6.67 1.78 -4.30
CA ILE A 56 6.68 1.50 -2.86
C ILE A 56 7.06 0.04 -2.60
N ALA A 57 6.59 -0.92 -3.41
CA ALA A 57 6.99 -2.33 -3.26
C ALA A 57 8.50 -2.53 -3.48
N GLN A 58 9.08 -1.85 -4.47
CA GLN A 58 10.52 -1.87 -4.71
C GLN A 58 11.31 -1.23 -3.56
N LEU A 59 10.85 -0.09 -3.06
CA LEU A 59 11.46 0.57 -1.89
C LEU A 59 11.38 -0.32 -0.65
N GLU A 60 10.26 -0.99 -0.45
CA GLU A 60 10.06 -1.90 0.67
C GLU A 60 11.01 -3.10 0.63
N ALA A 61 11.20 -3.68 -0.56
CA ALA A 61 12.17 -4.74 -0.78
C ALA A 61 13.61 -4.26 -0.53
N PHE A 62 13.94 -3.04 -0.96
CA PHE A 62 15.23 -2.42 -0.69
C PHE A 62 15.48 -2.22 0.81
N LEU A 63 14.48 -1.70 1.54
CA LEU A 63 14.55 -1.48 2.99
C LEU A 63 14.63 -2.78 3.81
N ARG A 64 14.04 -3.87 3.31
CA ARG A 64 14.14 -5.21 3.90
C ARG A 64 15.48 -5.90 3.65
N GLY A 65 16.29 -5.38 2.73
CA GLY A 65 17.63 -5.91 2.45
C GLY A 65 18.52 -5.94 3.70
N PRO A 66 19.64 -6.69 3.66
CA PRO A 66 20.53 -6.81 4.80
C PRO A 66 20.99 -5.42 5.26
N THR A 67 20.67 -5.08 6.50
CA THR A 67 21.09 -3.82 7.10
C THR A 67 22.61 -3.82 7.24
N ARG A 68 23.29 -2.84 6.65
CA ARG A 68 24.74 -2.64 6.83
C ARG A 68 25.13 -2.16 8.24
N TYR A 69 24.15 -1.91 9.10
CA TYR A 69 24.39 -1.51 10.47
C TYR A 69 24.55 -2.76 11.35
N PRO A 70 25.61 -2.83 12.17
CA PRO A 70 25.70 -3.88 13.17
C PRO A 70 24.47 -3.83 14.07
N PRO A 71 23.95 -4.99 14.54
CA PRO A 71 22.84 -4.98 15.47
C PRO A 71 23.19 -4.06 16.64
N ARG A 72 22.26 -3.16 17.01
CA ARG A 72 22.43 -2.37 18.23
C ARG A 72 22.60 -3.37 19.37
N ARG A 73 23.76 -3.32 20.03
CA ARG A 73 24.08 -4.17 21.18
C ARG A 73 23.03 -3.94 22.28
N PRO A 74 22.68 -5.00 23.05
CA PRO A 74 21.74 -4.89 24.16
C PRO A 74 22.22 -3.91 25.23
#